data_AF-U5JAB3-F1
#
_entry.id   AF-U5JAB3-F1
#
_cell.length_a   1.000
_cell.length_b   1.000
_cell.length_c   1.000
_cell.angle_alpha   90.00
_cell.angle_beta   90.00
_cell.angle_gamma   90.00
#
_symmetry.space_group_name_H-M   'P 1'
#
loop_
_entity.id
_entity.type
_entity.pdbx_description
1 polymer ?
#
loop_
_entity_poly.entity_id
_entity_poly.type
_entity_poly.pdbx_seq_one_letter_code
_entity_poly.pdbx_strand_id
1 'polypeptide(L)'
;GDGKYVQFNVTYSTTSVITKAELKNYYNKLDKEKILVSNEPTTTVNGLIKADQSPNQANGVAADEPLKLSDVITLSYDDEAGTLTATQNATNVASNKVKDLKFGTATTGSYTAGKEITVPATATITAGTSTTADFNLDDPSKAFKFDPSSAEISGFVTGQAGQTLKASIKIINAKEESIDVDSSSHRTAEDLAE
;
A
#
# COMPACT_ATOMS: atom_id res chain seq x y z
N GLY A 1 -0.31 -30.19 -38.14
CA GLY A 1 0.38 -31.05 -39.11
C GLY A 1 1.60 -31.62 -38.42
N ASP A 2 1.99 -32.84 -38.75
CA ASP A 2 3.07 -33.56 -38.08
C ASP A 2 4.40 -32.77 -38.14
N GLY A 3 5.12 -32.70 -37.03
CA GLY A 3 6.33 -31.86 -36.87
C GLY A 3 6.10 -30.34 -36.80
N LYS A 4 4.86 -29.85 -36.92
CA LYS A 4 4.55 -28.42 -36.75
C LYS A 4 4.36 -28.08 -35.28
N TYR A 5 4.82 -26.90 -34.90
CA TYR A 5 4.61 -26.34 -33.58
C TYR A 5 3.98 -24.94 -33.68
N VAL A 6 3.26 -24.56 -32.63
CA VAL A 6 2.84 -23.18 -32.39
C VAL A 6 3.64 -22.69 -31.19
N GLN A 7 4.36 -21.59 -31.35
CA GLN A 7 5.14 -21.00 -30.27
C GLN A 7 4.56 -19.64 -29.90
N PHE A 8 4.20 -19.51 -28.63
CA PHE A 8 3.76 -18.25 -28.03
C PHE A 8 4.93 -17.67 -27.23
N ASN A 9 5.39 -16.49 -27.64
CA ASN A 9 6.31 -15.70 -26.85
C ASN A 9 5.47 -14.68 -26.06
N VAL A 10 5.29 -14.95 -24.77
CA VAL A 10 4.45 -14.15 -23.88
C VAL A 10 5.35 -13.24 -23.07
N THR A 11 5.07 -11.94 -23.11
CA THR A 11 5.60 -10.98 -22.13
C THR A 11 4.46 -10.66 -21.17
N TYR A 12 4.70 -10.81 -19.86
CA TYR A 12 3.68 -10.58 -18.83
C TYR A 12 4.27 -9.84 -17.63
N SER A 13 3.42 -9.12 -16.89
CA SER A 13 3.82 -8.45 -15.66
C SER A 13 3.35 -9.25 -14.45
N THR A 14 4.12 -9.24 -13.35
CA THR A 14 3.71 -9.79 -12.06
C THR A 14 2.93 -8.79 -11.20
N THR A 15 2.60 -7.61 -11.71
CA THR A 15 1.76 -6.65 -10.97
C THR A 15 0.39 -7.26 -10.71
N SER A 16 -0.10 -7.13 -9.48
CA SER A 16 -1.41 -7.65 -9.10
C SER A 16 -2.51 -6.90 -9.86
N VAL A 17 -3.42 -7.64 -10.51
CA VAL A 17 -4.62 -7.03 -11.10
C VAL A 17 -5.63 -6.84 -9.97
N ILE A 18 -5.91 -5.58 -9.62
CA ILE A 18 -6.94 -5.25 -8.64
C ILE A 18 -8.28 -5.21 -9.35
N THR A 19 -9.22 -6.04 -8.93
CA THR A 19 -10.60 -6.00 -9.42
C THR A 19 -11.43 -4.91 -8.72
N LYS A 20 -12.51 -4.47 -9.37
CA LYS A 20 -13.44 -3.49 -8.76
C LYS A 20 -13.99 -4.01 -7.43
N ALA A 21 -14.33 -5.29 -7.36
CA ALA A 21 -14.89 -5.92 -6.16
C ALA A 21 -13.88 -5.93 -5.00
N GLU A 22 -12.61 -6.27 -5.27
CA GLU A 22 -11.55 -6.21 -4.26
C GLU A 22 -11.34 -4.79 -3.75
N LEU A 23 -11.28 -3.81 -4.65
CA LEU A 23 -11.10 -2.42 -4.27
C LEU A 23 -12.29 -1.85 -3.47
N LYS A 24 -13.52 -2.20 -3.84
CA LYS A 24 -14.73 -1.83 -3.09
C LYS A 24 -14.75 -2.48 -1.70
N ASN A 25 -14.38 -3.76 -1.61
CA ASN A 25 -14.29 -4.45 -0.33
C ASN A 25 -13.23 -3.81 0.58
N TYR A 26 -12.07 -3.48 0.01
CA TYR A 26 -11.02 -2.75 0.71
C TYR A 26 -11.52 -1.40 1.24
N TYR A 27 -12.17 -0.59 0.37
CA TYR A 27 -12.77 0.69 0.77
C TYR A 27 -13.80 0.56 1.92
N ASN A 28 -14.62 -0.48 1.89
CA ASN A 28 -15.62 -0.74 2.92
C ASN A 28 -14.99 -1.13 4.26
N LYS A 29 -13.82 -1.78 4.24
CA LYS A 29 -13.07 -2.18 5.44
C LYS A 29 -12.16 -1.08 6.01
N LEU A 30 -11.91 0.00 5.26
CA LEU A 30 -11.18 1.15 5.78
C LEU A 30 -11.98 1.79 6.93
N ASP A 31 -11.38 1.80 8.12
CA ASP A 31 -11.89 2.49 9.29
C ASP A 31 -11.65 4.00 9.15
N LYS A 32 -12.70 4.71 8.75
CA LYS A 32 -12.70 6.15 8.48
C LYS A 32 -12.70 6.97 9.76
N GLU A 33 -13.15 6.40 10.87
CA GLU A 33 -13.27 7.07 12.17
C GLU A 33 -12.12 6.70 13.12
N LYS A 34 -11.12 5.94 12.64
CA LYS A 34 -9.98 5.55 13.46
C LYS A 34 -9.26 6.78 14.01
N ILE A 35 -8.89 6.69 15.29
CA ILE A 35 -8.07 7.70 15.96
C ILE A 35 -6.63 7.55 15.48
N LEU A 36 -6.08 8.62 14.92
CA LEU A 36 -4.69 8.74 14.49
C LEU A 36 -3.79 9.25 15.63
N VAL A 37 -4.28 10.24 16.38
CA VAL A 37 -3.54 10.87 17.49
C VAL A 37 -4.49 11.15 18.65
N SER A 38 -4.12 10.71 19.86
CA SER A 38 -4.88 11.02 21.08
C SER A 38 -4.73 12.51 21.48
N ASN A 39 -5.77 13.09 22.07
CA ASN A 39 -5.77 14.45 22.61
C ASN A 39 -5.35 14.55 24.07
N GLU A 40 -4.80 13.49 24.65
CA GLU A 40 -4.33 13.46 26.04
C GLU A 40 -2.79 13.41 26.13
N PRO A 41 -2.07 14.45 25.68
CA PRO A 41 -0.63 14.52 25.87
C PRO A 41 -0.29 14.61 27.37
N THR A 42 0.74 13.88 27.78
CA THR A 42 1.31 13.97 29.14
C THR A 42 2.76 14.42 29.06
N THR A 43 3.46 14.47 30.19
CA THR A 43 4.90 14.80 30.22
C THR A 43 5.77 13.73 29.57
N THR A 44 5.26 12.50 29.41
CA THR A 44 6.00 11.36 28.86
C THR A 44 5.35 10.77 27.61
N VAL A 45 4.13 11.18 27.28
CA VAL A 45 3.36 10.67 26.13
C VAL A 45 3.02 11.83 25.22
N ASN A 46 3.41 11.72 23.95
CA ASN A 46 3.01 12.68 22.94
C ASN A 46 1.51 12.54 22.62
N GLY A 47 0.87 13.66 22.33
CA GLY A 47 -0.51 13.74 21.90
C GLY A 47 -0.76 15.02 21.11
N LEU A 48 -2.03 15.30 20.88
CA LEU A 48 -2.50 16.42 20.11
C LEU A 48 -2.57 17.67 20.99
N ILE A 49 -1.94 18.74 20.54
CA ILE A 49 -1.95 20.05 21.19
C ILE A 49 -2.46 21.10 20.20
N LYS A 50 -3.07 22.17 20.70
CA LYS A 50 -3.42 23.32 19.85
C LYS A 50 -2.16 24.02 19.39
N ALA A 51 -2.14 24.46 18.13
CA ALA A 51 -1.03 25.25 17.62
C ALA A 51 -0.92 26.58 18.37
N ASP A 52 0.31 27.03 18.61
CA ASP A 52 0.57 28.29 19.30
C ASP A 52 -0.06 29.46 18.54
N GLN A 53 -0.97 30.19 19.18
CA GLN A 53 -1.50 31.44 18.61
C GLN A 53 -0.50 32.60 18.73
N SER A 54 0.57 32.46 19.54
CA SER A 54 1.67 33.42 19.64
C SER A 54 2.90 32.77 20.30
N PRO A 55 4.14 33.01 19.81
CA PRO A 55 5.37 32.38 20.32
C PRO A 55 5.75 32.73 21.78
N ASN A 56 5.03 33.66 22.43
CA ASN A 56 5.30 34.12 23.80
C ASN A 56 4.19 33.81 24.82
N GLN A 57 3.19 33.01 24.43
CA GLN A 57 2.08 32.62 25.30
C GLN A 57 2.36 31.20 25.81
N ALA A 58 2.82 31.09 27.07
CA ALA A 58 3.17 29.82 27.73
C ALA A 58 1.96 28.91 28.06
N ASN A 59 0.89 29.01 27.28
CA ASN A 59 -0.42 28.43 27.54
C ASN A 59 -0.92 27.68 26.31
N GLY A 60 -0.03 26.88 25.70
CA GLY A 60 -0.48 25.74 24.92
C GLY A 60 -1.52 24.96 25.73
N VAL A 61 -2.47 24.34 25.04
CA VAL A 61 -3.51 23.50 25.65
C VAL A 61 -3.62 22.22 24.85
N ALA A 62 -3.99 21.14 25.53
CA ALA A 62 -4.40 19.92 24.86
C ALA A 62 -5.52 20.23 23.84
N ALA A 63 -5.56 19.45 22.76
CA ALA A 63 -6.65 19.54 21.81
C ALA A 63 -7.97 19.10 22.48
N ASP A 64 -9.09 19.64 22.00
CA ASP A 64 -10.40 19.33 22.59
C ASP A 64 -10.85 17.90 22.24
N GLU A 65 -10.44 17.41 21.07
CA GLU A 65 -10.80 16.08 20.54
C GLU A 65 -9.59 15.37 19.92
N PRO A 66 -9.55 14.03 19.89
CA PRO A 66 -8.52 13.28 19.21
C PRO A 66 -8.59 13.51 17.69
N LEU A 67 -7.45 13.40 17.00
CA LEU A 67 -7.40 13.50 15.55
C LEU A 67 -7.83 12.17 14.93
N LYS A 68 -8.91 12.17 14.16
CA LYS A 68 -9.37 11.01 13.41
C LYS A 68 -8.93 11.05 11.96
N LEU A 69 -9.02 9.91 11.26
CA LEU A 69 -8.74 9.86 9.83
C LEU A 69 -9.68 10.76 9.02
N SER A 70 -10.98 10.76 9.32
CA SER A 70 -12.00 11.57 8.64
C SER A 70 -11.78 13.08 8.78
N ASP A 71 -11.07 13.53 9.83
CA ASP A 71 -10.73 14.94 10.00
C ASP A 71 -9.74 15.42 8.95
N VAL A 72 -8.90 14.54 8.41
CA VAL A 72 -7.75 14.91 7.57
C VAL A 72 -7.79 14.32 6.16
N ILE A 73 -8.46 13.19 5.98
CA ILE A 73 -8.60 12.50 4.69
C ILE A 73 -10.08 12.21 4.40
N THR A 74 -10.51 12.57 3.21
CA THR A 74 -11.79 12.15 2.63
C THR A 74 -11.54 10.96 1.71
N LEU A 75 -12.21 9.84 1.99
CA LEU A 75 -12.16 8.63 1.17
C LEU A 75 -13.44 8.51 0.35
N SER A 76 -13.31 8.30 -0.96
CA SER A 76 -14.44 8.08 -1.86
C SER A 76 -14.19 6.93 -2.83
N TYR A 77 -15.26 6.23 -3.19
CA TYR A 77 -15.23 5.15 -4.17
C TYR A 77 -16.24 5.41 -5.28
N ASP A 78 -15.77 5.36 -6.53
CA ASP A 78 -16.60 5.42 -7.73
C ASP A 78 -16.82 4.01 -8.26
N ASP A 79 -18.07 3.52 -8.20
CA ASP A 79 -18.47 2.20 -8.67
C ASP A 79 -18.35 2.03 -10.19
N GLU A 80 -18.61 3.09 -10.95
CA GLU A 80 -18.59 3.06 -12.40
C GLU A 80 -17.15 3.06 -12.91
N ALA A 81 -16.32 3.97 -12.39
CA ALA A 81 -14.90 4.03 -12.73
C ALA A 81 -14.09 2.90 -12.09
N GLY A 82 -14.55 2.33 -10.97
CA GLY A 82 -13.77 1.38 -10.18
C GLY A 82 -12.57 2.05 -9.50
N THR A 83 -12.77 3.27 -9.00
CA THR A 83 -11.70 4.14 -8.53
C THR A 83 -11.88 4.51 -7.07
N LEU A 84 -10.87 4.24 -6.25
CA LEU A 84 -10.78 4.66 -4.86
C LEU A 84 -9.86 5.89 -4.78
N THR A 85 -10.37 6.98 -4.20
CA THR A 85 -9.61 8.22 -4.04
C THR A 85 -9.50 8.58 -2.57
N ALA A 86 -8.31 9.02 -2.16
CA ALA A 86 -8.05 9.66 -0.89
C ALA A 86 -7.62 11.10 -1.15
N THR A 87 -8.41 12.07 -0.70
CA THR A 87 -8.09 13.50 -0.78
C THR A 87 -7.92 14.09 0.60
N GLN A 88 -7.15 15.18 0.70
CA GLN A 88 -7.06 15.94 1.94
C GLN A 88 -8.39 16.62 2.25
N ASN A 89 -8.80 16.56 3.51
CA ASN A 89 -9.95 17.31 4.00
C ASN A 89 -9.57 18.79 4.14
N ALA A 90 -9.94 19.59 3.14
CA ALA A 90 -9.57 21.01 3.04
C ALA A 90 -10.07 21.88 4.21
N THR A 91 -11.06 21.39 4.97
CA THR A 91 -11.54 22.07 6.19
C THR A 91 -10.43 22.15 7.22
N ASN A 92 -9.75 21.03 7.48
CA ASN A 92 -8.76 20.90 8.55
C ASN A 92 -7.32 20.76 8.05
N VAL A 93 -7.10 20.70 6.72
CA VAL A 93 -5.77 20.55 6.12
C VAL A 93 -5.48 21.71 5.19
N ALA A 94 -4.28 22.30 5.30
CA ALA A 94 -3.74 23.29 4.37
C ALA A 94 -2.26 23.02 4.14
N SER A 95 -1.82 23.13 2.88
CA SER A 95 -0.42 22.91 2.50
C SER A 95 0.16 21.58 3.01
N ASN A 96 -0.64 20.50 2.93
CA ASN A 96 -0.32 19.16 3.43
C ASN A 96 -0.14 19.06 4.96
N LYS A 97 -0.67 20.01 5.73
CA LYS A 97 -0.54 20.03 7.20
C LYS A 97 -1.89 20.20 7.88
N VAL A 98 -2.06 19.57 9.03
CA VAL A 98 -3.24 19.78 9.88
C VAL A 98 -3.22 21.21 10.42
N LYS A 99 -4.33 21.93 10.25
CA LYS A 99 -4.51 23.30 10.75
C LYS A 99 -4.67 23.29 12.25
N ASP A 100 -4.17 24.35 12.90
CA ASP A 100 -4.43 24.69 14.31
C ASP A 100 -4.08 23.60 15.34
N LEU A 101 -3.43 22.51 14.92
CA LEU A 101 -3.08 21.36 15.74
C LEU A 101 -1.64 20.92 15.45
N LYS A 102 -0.94 20.50 16.50
CA LYS A 102 0.42 19.94 16.43
C LYS A 102 0.52 18.68 17.28
N PHE A 103 1.59 17.92 17.07
CA PHE A 103 1.93 16.73 17.85
C PHE A 103 3.05 17.03 18.84
N GLY A 104 2.82 16.84 20.13
CA GLY A 104 3.83 17.13 21.16
C GLY A 104 3.43 16.65 22.55
N THR A 105 4.27 16.92 23.55
CA THR A 105 4.01 16.60 24.97
C THR A 105 3.55 17.82 25.77
N ALA A 106 2.94 17.54 26.91
CA ALA A 106 2.80 18.51 27.99
C ALA A 106 4.17 18.74 28.67
N THR A 107 4.36 19.91 29.26
CA THR A 107 5.49 20.26 30.12
C THR A 107 4.98 20.79 31.46
N THR A 108 5.88 21.11 32.39
CA THR A 108 5.45 21.65 33.69
C THR A 108 4.84 23.04 33.48
N GLY A 109 3.51 23.13 33.54
CA GLY A 109 2.76 24.37 33.37
C GLY A 109 2.58 24.85 31.93
N SER A 110 2.97 24.05 30.92
CA SER A 110 2.85 24.42 29.50
C SER A 110 2.88 23.19 28.58
N TYR A 111 3.17 23.38 27.29
CA TYR A 111 3.34 22.32 26.28
C TYR A 111 4.59 22.58 25.44
N THR A 112 5.08 21.56 24.75
CA THR A 112 6.15 21.73 23.76
C THR A 112 5.68 22.55 22.56
N ALA A 113 6.61 23.11 21.79
CA ALA A 113 6.29 23.81 20.52
C ALA A 113 5.60 22.91 19.47
N GLY A 114 5.63 21.59 19.67
CA GLY A 114 5.01 20.58 18.82
C GLY A 114 5.63 20.44 17.43
N LYS A 115 5.38 19.31 16.78
CA LYS A 115 5.64 19.09 15.36
C LYS A 115 4.35 19.28 14.57
N GLU A 116 4.44 19.88 13.40
CA GLU A 116 3.30 19.91 12.48
C GLU A 116 2.99 18.48 12.01
N ILE A 117 1.71 18.17 11.88
CA ILE A 117 1.27 16.85 11.41
C ILE A 117 1.11 16.91 9.89
N THR A 118 1.92 16.14 9.18
CA THR A 118 1.89 16.09 7.72
C THR A 118 0.88 15.06 7.24
N VAL A 119 0.06 15.46 6.28
CA VAL A 119 -0.99 14.65 5.65
C VAL A 119 -0.52 14.28 4.25
N PRO A 120 -0.70 13.02 3.80
CA PRO A 120 -0.24 12.61 2.48
C PRO A 120 -0.98 13.39 1.38
N ALA A 121 -0.33 13.54 0.23
CA ALA A 121 -0.97 14.12 -0.94
C ALA A 121 -2.12 13.23 -1.44
N THR A 122 -2.97 13.79 -2.30
CA THR A 122 -4.05 13.04 -2.95
C THR A 122 -3.50 11.81 -3.67
N ALA A 123 -4.14 10.67 -3.45
CA ALA A 123 -3.79 9.41 -4.07
C ALA A 123 -5.03 8.70 -4.59
N THR A 124 -4.86 7.95 -5.68
CA THR A 124 -5.93 7.24 -6.36
C THR A 124 -5.48 5.83 -6.72
N ILE A 125 -6.36 4.85 -6.48
CA ILE A 125 -6.22 3.48 -6.95
C ILE A 125 -7.35 3.21 -7.93
N THR A 126 -7.03 2.73 -9.13
CA THR A 126 -8.02 2.35 -10.14
C THR A 126 -7.93 0.86 -10.38
N ALA A 127 -9.06 0.17 -10.33
CA ALA A 127 -9.13 -1.25 -10.65
C ALA A 127 -8.83 -1.49 -12.14
N GLY A 128 -8.13 -2.56 -12.46
CA GLY A 128 -7.84 -2.97 -13.83
C GLY A 128 -6.38 -3.32 -14.09
N THR A 129 -6.05 -3.53 -15.36
CA THR A 129 -4.75 -4.03 -15.84
C THR A 129 -3.77 -2.94 -16.28
N SER A 130 -4.19 -1.67 -16.25
CA SER A 130 -3.39 -0.51 -16.68
C SER A 130 -2.70 0.22 -15.53
N THR A 131 -2.76 -0.30 -14.30
CA THR A 131 -2.10 0.32 -13.16
C THR A 131 -0.59 0.15 -13.23
N THR A 132 0.13 1.27 -13.11
CA THR A 132 1.60 1.29 -13.07
C THR A 132 2.16 1.18 -11.64
N ALA A 133 1.31 1.40 -10.64
CA ALA A 133 1.63 1.26 -9.23
C ALA A 133 0.89 0.03 -8.66
N ASP A 134 1.62 -0.82 -7.93
CA ASP A 134 1.03 -1.92 -7.17
C ASP A 134 0.60 -1.42 -5.79
N PHE A 135 -0.49 -1.96 -5.27
CA PHE A 135 -1.03 -1.60 -3.95
C PHE A 135 -1.32 -2.85 -3.15
N ASN A 136 -0.95 -2.84 -1.87
CA ASN A 136 -1.30 -3.91 -0.96
C ASN A 136 -2.69 -3.63 -0.36
N LEU A 137 -3.66 -4.48 -0.72
CA LEU A 137 -5.05 -4.40 -0.23
C LEU A 137 -5.38 -5.45 0.84
N ASP A 138 -4.40 -6.25 1.29
CA ASP A 138 -4.64 -7.40 2.19
C ASP A 138 -5.06 -6.94 3.59
N ASP A 139 -4.49 -5.83 4.06
CA ASP A 139 -4.71 -5.30 5.41
C ASP A 139 -5.01 -3.79 5.37
N PRO A 140 -6.31 -3.42 5.37
CA PRO A 140 -6.76 -2.03 5.40
C PRO A 140 -6.24 -1.24 6.62
N SER A 141 -5.91 -1.91 7.73
CA SER A 141 -5.42 -1.24 8.95
C SER A 141 -4.03 -0.61 8.76
N LYS A 142 -3.26 -1.09 7.76
CA LYS A 142 -1.91 -0.59 7.46
C LYS A 142 -1.89 0.71 6.67
N ALA A 143 -2.96 1.07 5.99
CA ALA A 143 -3.06 2.36 5.30
C ALA A 143 -3.33 3.49 6.30
N PHE A 144 -2.90 4.71 5.98
CA PHE A 144 -3.18 5.91 6.77
C PHE A 144 -2.78 5.80 8.24
N LYS A 145 -1.58 5.29 8.53
CA LYS A 145 -1.04 5.22 9.88
C LYS A 145 -0.30 6.51 10.22
N PHE A 146 -0.43 6.96 11.45
CA PHE A 146 0.39 8.05 11.97
C PHE A 146 1.72 7.51 12.48
N ASP A 147 2.82 8.08 12.01
CA ASP A 147 4.17 7.85 12.52
C ASP A 147 4.54 8.95 13.54
N PRO A 148 4.62 8.63 14.84
CA PRO A 148 4.96 9.62 15.86
C PRO A 148 6.40 10.14 15.77
N SER A 149 7.31 9.43 15.07
CA SER A 149 8.71 9.86 14.94
C SER A 149 8.85 11.06 13.99
N SER A 150 8.17 11.00 12.85
CA SER A 150 8.14 12.03 11.81
C SER A 150 6.94 12.99 11.90
N ALA A 151 5.91 12.62 12.68
CA ALA A 151 4.61 13.28 12.71
C ALA A 151 3.90 13.27 11.34
N GLU A 152 4.02 12.17 10.61
CA GLU A 152 3.44 12.02 9.26
C GLU A 152 2.34 10.95 9.25
N ILE A 153 1.31 11.18 8.45
CA ILE A 153 0.27 10.20 8.14
C ILE A 153 0.66 9.52 6.83
N SER A 154 0.69 8.18 6.80
CA SER A 154 0.99 7.43 5.59
C SER A 154 -0.19 7.45 4.59
N GLY A 155 0.05 7.11 3.33
CA GLY A 155 -1.00 6.95 2.33
C GLY A 155 -1.55 5.52 2.25
N PHE A 156 -2.02 5.16 1.06
CA PHE A 156 -2.23 3.76 0.69
C PHE A 156 -0.91 2.97 0.75
N VAL A 157 -1.00 1.69 1.10
CA VAL A 157 0.17 0.83 1.20
C VAL A 157 0.59 0.39 -0.20
N THR A 158 1.84 0.65 -0.56
CA THR A 158 2.39 0.20 -1.84
C THR A 158 2.58 -1.32 -1.83
N GLY A 159 2.24 -1.95 -2.95
CA GLY A 159 2.51 -3.35 -3.22
C GLY A 159 3.96 -3.59 -3.61
N GLN A 160 4.23 -4.77 -4.18
CA GLN A 160 5.57 -5.06 -4.69
C GLN A 160 5.72 -4.50 -6.10
N ALA A 161 6.94 -4.05 -6.43
CA ALA A 161 7.21 -3.65 -7.80
C ALA A 161 6.97 -4.85 -8.74
N GLY A 162 6.04 -4.67 -9.69
CA GLY A 162 5.79 -5.66 -10.73
C GLY A 162 7.07 -5.91 -11.54
N GLN A 163 7.32 -7.17 -11.88
CA GLN A 163 8.41 -7.55 -12.77
C GLN A 163 7.84 -7.91 -14.14
N THR A 164 8.48 -7.40 -15.19
CA THR A 164 8.19 -7.84 -16.56
C THR A 164 8.97 -9.12 -16.84
N LEU A 165 8.25 -10.22 -17.03
CA LEU A 165 8.81 -11.53 -17.33
C LEU A 165 8.46 -11.95 -18.76
N LYS A 166 9.23 -12.92 -19.28
CA LYS A 166 9.03 -13.50 -20.60
C LYS A 166 8.94 -15.01 -20.46
N ALA A 167 7.95 -15.61 -21.11
CA ALA A 167 7.79 -17.04 -21.23
C ALA A 167 7.70 -17.42 -22.71
N SER A 168 8.29 -18.56 -23.07
CA SER A 168 8.14 -19.14 -24.40
C SER A 168 7.42 -20.48 -24.26
N ILE A 169 6.20 -20.54 -24.76
CA ILE A 169 5.34 -21.72 -24.71
C ILE A 169 5.32 -22.33 -26.10
N LYS A 170 5.88 -23.52 -26.25
CA LYS A 170 5.90 -24.25 -27.52
C LYS A 170 4.92 -25.42 -27.45
N ILE A 171 3.87 -25.35 -28.26
CA ILE A 171 2.87 -26.41 -28.41
C ILE A 171 3.23 -27.20 -29.66
N ILE A 172 3.53 -28.49 -29.50
CA ILE A 172 3.88 -29.39 -30.60
C ILE A 172 2.81 -30.47 -30.66
N ASN A 173 2.31 -30.76 -31.87
CA ASN A 173 1.50 -31.95 -32.07
C ASN A 173 2.45 -33.12 -32.39
N ALA A 174 2.86 -33.85 -31.34
CA ALA A 174 3.75 -34.99 -31.41
C ALA A 174 3.26 -36.08 -30.45
N LYS A 175 3.55 -37.35 -30.76
CA LYS A 175 3.39 -38.45 -29.81
C LYS A 175 4.52 -38.37 -28.79
N GLU A 176 4.17 -38.13 -27.52
CA GLU A 176 5.16 -38.04 -26.44
C GLU A 176 5.66 -39.45 -26.10
N GLU A 177 6.95 -39.71 -26.32
CA GLU A 177 7.62 -40.94 -25.87
C GLU A 177 8.69 -40.54 -24.86
N SER A 178 8.44 -40.82 -23.58
CA SER A 178 9.39 -40.61 -22.51
C SER A 178 10.41 -41.76 -22.54
N ILE A 179 11.62 -41.49 -22.99
CA ILE A 179 12.71 -42.46 -22.94
C ILE A 179 13.38 -42.31 -21.57
N ASP A 180 13.15 -43.29 -20.70
CA ASP A 180 13.96 -43.44 -19.50
C ASP A 180 15.34 -43.97 -19.94
N VAL A 181 16.36 -43.13 -19.85
CA VAL A 181 17.72 -43.52 -20.22
C VAL A 181 18.37 -44.16 -18.99
N ASP A 182 17.92 -45.36 -18.64
CA ASP A 182 18.64 -46.14 -17.63
C ASP A 182 19.95 -46.62 -18.26
N SER A 183 21.06 -46.13 -17.70
CA SER A 183 22.42 -46.19 -18.28
C SER A 183 23.08 -47.57 -18.27
N SER A 184 22.34 -48.66 -18.41
CA SER A 184 22.91 -50.02 -18.53
C SER A 184 23.36 -50.34 -19.96
N SER A 185 24.12 -49.43 -20.57
CA SER A 185 24.80 -49.69 -21.84
C SER A 185 26.12 -50.41 -21.60
N HIS A 186 26.08 -51.73 -21.37
CA HIS A 186 27.24 -52.59 -21.60
C HIS A 186 26.83 -53.79 -22.47
N ARG A 187 26.97 -53.63 -23.79
CA ARG A 187 27.31 -54.78 -24.64
C ARG A 187 28.83 -54.85 -24.67
N THR A 188 29.41 -55.84 -23.99
CA THR A 188 30.82 -56.18 -24.19
C THR A 188 30.98 -56.79 -25.59
N ALA A 189 32.18 -56.65 -26.17
CA ALA A 189 32.52 -57.13 -27.52
C ALA A 189 32.47 -58.66 -27.71
N GLU A 190 32.06 -59.40 -26.68
CA GLU A 190 32.04 -60.87 -26.66
C GLU A 190 30.82 -61.46 -27.39
N ASP A 191 29.76 -60.66 -27.58
CA ASP A 191 28.48 -61.10 -28.15
C ASP A 191 28.37 -60.90 -29.69
N LEU A 192 29.52 -60.90 -30.38
CA LEU A 192 29.64 -60.81 -31.85
C LEU A 192 30.44 -61.99 -32.43
N ALA A 193 30.72 -63.02 -31.62
CA ALA A 193 31.50 -64.19 -32.00
C ALA A 193 30.81 -65.53 -31.66
N GLU A 194 29.51 -65.64 -31.95
CA GLU A 194 28.84 -66.94 -32.18
C GLU A 194 28.08 -66.94 -33.50
#